data_AF-A0A433HZW2-F1
#
_entry.id   AF-A0A433HZW2-F1
#
_cell.length_a   1.000
_cell.length_b   1.000
_cell.length_c   1.000
_cell.angle_alpha   90.00
_cell.angle_beta   90.00
_cell.angle_gamma   90.00
#
_symmetry.space_group_name_H-M   'P 1'
#
loop_
_entity.id
_entity.type
_entity.pdbx_description
1 polymer ?
#
loop_
_entity_poly.entity_id
_entity_poly.type
_entity_poly.pdbx_seq_one_letter_code
_entity_poly.pdbx_strand_id
1 'polypeptide(L)'
;MNWQQVCEHLDLRNLPFKSELNEIGQILMSPVKVYHSAFQGKIAVLLYFNLGGGEVLAECAIKTGMGAKLSQAIINDQRATL
;
A
#
# COMPACT_ATOMS: atom_id res chain seq x y z
N MET A 1 -6.93 -6.75 15.25
CA MET A 1 -7.40 -7.14 13.91
C MET A 1 -6.17 -7.51 13.06
N ASN A 2 -6.29 -8.46 12.13
CA ASN A 2 -5.22 -8.76 11.17
C ASN A 2 -5.53 -8.11 9.79
N TRP A 3 -4.55 -8.09 8.89
CA TRP A 3 -4.70 -7.39 7.59
C TRP A 3 -5.82 -8.00 6.72
N GLN A 4 -5.99 -9.32 6.75
CA GLN A 4 -7.07 -10.00 6.04
C GLN A 4 -8.44 -9.53 6.50
N GLN A 5 -8.64 -9.47 7.82
CA GLN A 5 -9.88 -8.98 8.43
C GLN A 5 -10.17 -7.53 8.04
N VAL A 6 -9.15 -6.68 7.90
CA VAL A 6 -9.31 -5.29 7.41
C VAL A 6 -9.81 -5.27 5.96
N CYS A 7 -9.20 -6.07 5.07
CA CYS A 7 -9.60 -6.15 3.66
C CYS A 7 -11.04 -6.69 3.49
N GLU A 8 -11.45 -7.63 4.34
CA GLU A 8 -12.77 -8.26 4.26
C GLU A 8 -13.89 -7.36 4.85
N HIS A 9 -13.54 -6.44 5.75
CA HIS A 9 -14.50 -5.60 6.47
C HIS A 9 -15.24 -4.62 5.55
N LEU A 10 -16.57 -4.73 5.47
CA LEU A 10 -17.39 -3.93 4.56
C LEU A 10 -17.30 -2.43 4.83
N ASP A 11 -17.34 -2.03 6.11
CA ASP A 11 -17.30 -0.61 6.50
C ASP A 11 -15.96 0.09 6.23
N LEU A 12 -14.90 -0.69 5.96
CA LEU A 12 -13.56 -0.16 5.70
C LEU A 12 -13.26 0.01 4.19
N ARG A 13 -14.20 -0.40 3.33
CA ARG A 13 -14.06 -0.29 1.88
C ARG A 13 -14.31 1.13 1.41
N ASN A 14 -13.59 1.56 0.37
CA ASN A 14 -13.79 2.83 -0.34
C ASN A 14 -13.73 4.09 0.54
N LEU A 15 -13.06 4.00 1.69
CA LEU A 15 -12.82 5.16 2.53
C LEU A 15 -11.77 6.09 1.90
N PRO A 16 -11.92 7.42 1.99
CA PRO A 16 -10.95 8.40 1.45
C PRO A 16 -9.69 8.53 2.33
N PHE A 17 -9.27 7.43 2.96
CA PHE A 17 -8.17 7.37 3.91
C PHE A 17 -7.20 6.26 3.54
N LYS A 18 -5.92 6.55 3.72
CA LYS A 18 -4.88 5.55 3.80
C LYS A 18 -5.08 4.75 5.08
N SER A 19 -5.21 3.43 4.98
CA SER A 19 -5.42 2.55 6.13
C SER A 19 -4.19 1.67 6.38
N GLU A 20 -3.72 1.63 7.62
CA GLU A 20 -2.59 0.81 8.08
C GLU A 20 -2.97 0.01 9.33
N LEU A 21 -2.22 -1.04 9.65
CA LEU A 21 -2.32 -1.74 10.93
C LEU A 21 -1.04 -1.55 11.73
N ASN A 22 -1.18 -1.24 13.02
CA ASN A 22 -0.05 -1.29 13.94
C ASN A 22 0.17 -2.70 14.53
N GLU A 23 1.21 -2.83 15.34
CA GLU A 23 1.64 -4.07 15.99
C GLU A 23 0.60 -4.72 16.91
N ILE A 24 -0.31 -3.93 17.47
CA ILE A 24 -1.41 -4.42 18.32
C ILE A 24 -2.72 -4.61 17.53
N GLY A 25 -2.69 -4.43 16.21
CA GLY A 25 -3.81 -4.69 15.32
C GLY A 25 -4.91 -3.62 15.35
N GLN A 26 -4.56 -2.37 15.69
CA GLN A 26 -5.42 -1.19 15.51
C GLN A 26 -5.29 -0.64 14.10
N ILE A 27 -6.41 -0.14 13.54
CA ILE A 27 -6.43 0.53 12.25
C ILE A 27 -6.02 1.98 12.44
N LEU A 28 -4.99 2.40 11.72
CA LEU A 28 -4.54 3.78 11.63
C LEU A 28 -5.01 4.35 10.29
N MET A 29 -5.77 5.46 10.32
CA MET A 29 -6.25 6.14 9.12
C MET A 29 -5.59 7.51 8.98
N SER A 30 -5.07 7.79 7.79
CA SER A 30 -4.52 9.11 7.43
C SER A 30 -5.22 9.66 6.19
N PRO A 31 -5.56 10.96 6.15
CA PRO A 31 -6.22 11.55 4.98
C PRO A 31 -5.31 11.46 3.75
N VAL A 32 -5.87 11.02 2.62
CA VAL A 32 -5.14 11.01 1.35
C VAL A 32 -5.12 12.43 0.79
N LYS A 33 -3.91 12.97 0.60
CA LYS A 33 -3.73 14.31 0.03
C LYS A 33 -3.48 14.20 -1.47
N VAL A 34 -4.23 14.96 -2.28
CA VAL A 34 -4.16 14.88 -3.76
C VAL A 34 -2.74 15.07 -4.30
N TYR A 35 -1.97 16.00 -3.71
CA TYR A 35 -0.59 16.21 -4.13
C TYR A 35 0.31 14.99 -3.87
N HIS A 36 0.05 14.24 -2.81
CA HIS A 36 0.80 13.03 -2.48
C HIS A 36 0.57 11.95 -3.55
N SER A 37 -0.68 11.74 -3.97
CA SER A 37 -1.01 10.83 -5.06
C SER A 37 -0.38 11.27 -6.39
N ALA A 38 -0.35 12.57 -6.67
CA ALA A 38 0.30 13.10 -7.88
C ALA A 38 1.82 12.83 -7.90
N PHE A 39 2.51 13.03 -6.77
CA PHE A 39 3.94 12.72 -6.67
C PHE A 39 4.22 11.22 -6.70
N GLN A 40 3.41 10.41 -6.03
CA GLN A 40 3.54 8.96 -6.06
C GLN A 40 3.41 8.42 -7.49
N GLY A 41 2.43 8.89 -8.27
CA GLY A 41 2.29 8.50 -9.67
C GLY A 41 3.55 8.83 -10.49
N LYS A 42 4.12 10.03 -10.31
CA LYS A 42 5.38 10.41 -10.98
C LYS A 42 6.55 9.51 -10.58
N ILE A 43 6.68 9.19 -9.30
CA ILE A 43 7.72 8.28 -8.80
C ILE A 43 7.53 6.87 -9.40
N ALA A 44 6.31 6.36 -9.41
CA ALA A 44 6.01 5.04 -9.96
C ALA A 44 6.37 4.95 -11.46
N VAL A 45 6.04 5.99 -12.23
CA VAL A 45 6.42 6.10 -13.65
C VAL A 45 7.94 6.13 -13.82
N LEU A 46 8.65 6.92 -13.03
CA LEU A 46 10.11 6.97 -13.08
C LEU A 46 10.72 5.61 -12.73
N LEU A 47 10.23 4.94 -11.69
CA LEU A 47 10.70 3.60 -11.33
C LEU A 47 10.46 2.62 -12.47
N TYR A 48 9.26 2.59 -13.05
CA TYR A 48 8.91 1.70 -14.14
C TYR A 48 9.85 1.85 -15.35
N PHE A 49 10.17 3.08 -15.75
CA PHE A 49 11.07 3.32 -16.89
C PHE A 49 12.54 3.06 -16.60
N ASN A 50 12.96 3.15 -15.34
CA ASN A 50 14.37 2.96 -14.95
C ASN A 50 14.67 1.53 -14.47
N LEU A 51 13.64 0.71 -14.23
CA LEU A 51 13.79 -0.69 -13.88
C LEU A 51 13.87 -1.53 -15.16
N GLY A 52 14.94 -2.32 -15.27
CA GLY A 52 15.10 -3.28 -16.37
C GLY A 52 14.18 -4.51 -16.30
N GLY A 53 13.15 -4.48 -15.45
CA GLY A 53 12.20 -5.55 -15.20
C GLY A 53 11.49 -5.41 -13.84
N GLY A 54 10.42 -6.19 -13.64
CA GLY A 54 9.59 -6.19 -12.43
C GLY A 54 8.36 -5.28 -12.51
N GLU A 55 7.52 -5.34 -11.48
CA GLU A 55 6.30 -4.55 -11.35
C GLU A 55 6.43 -3.51 -10.24
N VAL A 56 5.87 -2.32 -10.48
CA VAL A 56 5.85 -1.21 -9.53
C VAL A 56 4.47 -1.14 -8.87
N LEU A 57 4.38 -1.51 -7.60
CA LEU A 57 3.13 -1.49 -6.84
C LEU A 57 3.01 -0.21 -6.00
N ALA A 58 2.03 0.62 -6.33
CA ALA A 58 1.64 1.77 -5.52
C ALA A 58 0.74 1.34 -4.36
N GLU A 59 0.92 1.95 -3.19
CA GLU A 59 0.14 1.65 -1.97
C GLU A 59 0.09 0.14 -1.65
N CYS A 60 1.22 -0.55 -1.79
CA CYS A 60 1.35 -1.96 -1.47
C CYS A 60 1.40 -2.16 0.05
N ALA A 61 0.56 -3.04 0.59
CA ALA A 61 0.59 -3.40 2.00
C ALA A 61 1.75 -4.35 2.29
N ILE A 62 2.74 -3.87 3.03
CA ILE A 62 3.88 -4.65 3.47
C ILE A 62 3.69 -5.02 4.93
N LYS A 63 3.71 -6.33 5.20
CA LYS A 63 3.73 -6.86 6.57
C LYS A 63 5.12 -6.65 7.17
N THR A 64 5.17 -5.95 8.30
CA THR A 64 6.38 -5.70 9.08
C THR A 64 6.22 -6.23 10.50
N GLY A 65 7.31 -6.24 11.28
CA GLY A 65 7.24 -6.54 12.72
C GLY A 65 6.36 -5.56 13.52
N MET A 66 6.10 -4.36 12.97
CA MET A 66 5.28 -3.30 13.58
C MET A 66 3.84 -3.25 13.03
N GLY A 67 3.38 -4.31 12.34
CA GLY A 67 2.09 -4.36 11.66
C GLY A 67 2.17 -4.16 10.15
N ALA A 68 1.06 -3.85 9.50
CA ALA A 68 0.98 -3.68 8.05
C ALA A 68 1.04 -2.19 7.66
N LYS A 69 1.97 -1.84 6.78
CA LYS A 69 2.22 -0.47 6.32
C LYS A 69 2.09 -0.41 4.81
N LEU A 70 1.48 0.66 4.30
CA LEU A 70 1.39 0.87 2.84
C LEU A 70 2.58 1.67 2.35
N SER A 71 3.21 1.20 1.29
CA SER A 71 4.37 1.84 0.67
C SER A 71 4.38 1.69 -0.86
N GLN A 72 5.30 2.40 -1.52
CA GLN A 72 5.69 2.07 -2.89
C GLN A 72 6.66 0.88 -2.84
N ALA A 73 6.42 -0.16 -3.62
CA ALA A 73 7.28 -1.34 -3.69
C ALA A 73 7.60 -1.71 -5.15
N ILE A 74 8.75 -2.37 -5.34
CA ILE A 74 9.14 -2.99 -6.61
C ILE A 74 9.17 -4.48 -6.36
N ILE A 75 8.48 -5.25 -7.19
CA ILE A 75 8.45 -6.70 -7.06
C ILE A 75 8.87 -7.35 -8.37
N ASN A 76 9.94 -8.14 -8.32
CA ASN A 76 10.46 -8.90 -9.46
C ASN A 76 9.84 -10.29 -9.60
N ASP A 77 8.86 -10.63 -8.76
CA ASP A 77 8.15 -11.90 -8.78
C ASP A 77 6.72 -11.70 -9.28
N GLN A 78 6.35 -12.40 -10.37
CA GLN A 78 5.00 -12.38 -10.93
C GLN A 78 3.94 -13.02 -10.00
N ARG A 79 4.35 -13.55 -8.85
CA ARG A 79 3.46 -14.11 -7.81
C ARG A 79 3.01 -13.11 -6.76
N ALA A 80 3.32 -11.82 -6.90
CA ALA A 80 2.72 -10.78 -6.07
C ALA A 80 1.25 -10.57 -6.42
N THR A 81 0.43 -11.58 -6.16
CA THR A 81 -1.02 -11.47 -6.14
C THR A 81 -1.40 -11.07 -4.72
N LEU A 82 -2.13 -9.96 -4.61
CA LEU A 82 -2.78 -9.48 -3.38
C LEU A 82 -3.67 -10.55 -2.75
#